data_AF-A0A2Z6SA03-F1
#
_entry.id   AF-A0A2Z6SA03-F1
#
_cell.length_a   1.000
_cell.length_b   1.000
_cell.length_c   1.000
_cell.angle_alpha   90.00
_cell.angle_beta   90.00
_cell.angle_gamma   90.00
#
_symmetry.space_group_name_H-M   'P 1'
#
loop_
_entity.id
_entity.type
_entity.pdbx_description
1 polymer ?
#
loop_
_entity_poly.entity_id
_entity_poly.type
_entity_poly.pdbx_seq_one_letter_code
_entity_poly.pdbx_strand_id
1 'polypeptide(L)'
;MEEPKFSDDIFEQIKDFYYQKLTEKQSLLIDKLILNEELKERYKENGLCKECKQPRNSSKWCQCKFQQNFSNWTSGNIEVNEFIQKSQLKAKNFNKTRVCYTCWGTSFLHLLHWTLTLNGAVESLI
;
A
#
# COMPACT_ATOMS: atom_id res chain seq x y z
N MET A 1 10.66 -3.60 -5.16
CA MET A 1 11.16 -2.24 -5.37
C MET A 1 10.58 -1.42 -4.26
N GLU A 2 11.36 -1.19 -3.21
CA GLU A 2 10.92 -0.32 -2.11
C GLU A 2 10.84 1.11 -2.66
N GLU A 3 9.72 1.80 -2.47
CA GLU A 3 9.65 3.21 -2.84
C GLU A 3 10.67 4.00 -2.00
N PRO A 4 11.40 4.97 -2.59
CA PRO A 4 12.41 5.73 -1.87
C PRO A 4 11.75 6.42 -0.67
N LYS A 5 12.25 6.14 0.54
CA LYS A 5 11.92 6.93 1.74
C LYS A 5 12.82 8.16 1.74
N PHE A 6 12.26 9.32 2.13
CA PHE A 6 13.10 10.49 2.39
C PHE A 6 14.01 10.21 3.58
N SER A 7 15.22 10.78 3.56
CA SER A 7 16.06 10.78 4.75
C SER A 7 15.38 11.59 5.86
N ASP A 8 15.71 11.27 7.10
CA ASP A 8 15.12 11.96 8.25
C ASP A 8 15.39 13.48 8.21
N ASP A 9 16.55 13.90 7.71
CA ASP A 9 16.91 15.31 7.54
C ASP A 9 16.01 16.05 6.55
N ILE A 10 15.64 15.39 5.43
CA ILE A 10 14.73 15.98 4.43
C ILE A 10 13.33 16.05 5.04
N PHE A 11 12.90 14.98 5.70
CA PHE A 11 11.60 14.91 6.37
C PHE A 11 11.42 16.05 7.37
N GLU A 12 12.39 16.26 8.25
CA GLU A 12 12.34 17.30 9.28
C GLU A 12 12.26 18.71 8.70
N GLN A 13 12.88 18.97 7.54
CA GLN A 13 12.82 20.28 6.88
C GLN A 13 11.44 20.60 6.29
N ILE A 14 10.70 19.58 5.85
CA ILE A 14 9.47 19.78 5.06
C ILE A 14 8.20 19.35 5.78
N LYS A 15 8.28 18.61 6.90
CA LYS A 15 7.12 17.99 7.59
C LYS A 15 6.01 18.95 8.01
N ASP A 16 6.34 20.22 8.25
CA ASP A 16 5.42 21.24 8.75
C ASP A 16 4.91 22.18 7.65
N PHE A 17 5.31 21.97 6.39
CA PHE A 17 4.80 22.78 5.30
C PHE A 17 3.35 22.43 4.97
N TYR A 18 2.52 23.46 4.85
CA TYR A 18 1.16 23.31 4.40
C TYR A 18 1.13 23.22 2.87
N TYR A 19 1.08 22.00 2.34
CA TYR A 19 1.18 21.72 0.90
C TYR A 19 0.16 22.49 0.03
N GLN A 20 -1.04 22.78 0.55
CA GLN A 20 -2.06 23.56 -0.18
C GLN A 20 -1.74 25.06 -0.27
N LYS A 21 -0.75 25.55 0.49
CA LYS A 21 -0.33 26.96 0.51
C LYS A 21 1.18 27.07 0.68
N LEU A 22 1.92 26.49 -0.25
CA LEU A 22 3.38 26.63 -0.31
C LEU A 22 3.76 28.04 -0.76
N THR A 23 4.69 28.67 -0.06
CA THR A 23 5.37 29.87 -0.55
C THR A 23 6.37 29.51 -1.64
N GLU A 24 6.76 30.49 -2.47
CA GLU A 24 7.78 30.30 -3.51
C GLU A 24 9.09 29.74 -2.93
N LYS A 25 9.55 30.27 -1.78
CA LYS A 25 10.75 29.79 -1.09
C LYS A 25 10.63 28.33 -0.66
N GLN A 26 9.47 27.93 -0.12
CA GLN A 26 9.22 26.55 0.26
C GLN A 26 9.15 25.64 -0.96
N SER A 27 8.52 26.07 -2.06
CA SER A 27 8.49 25.30 -3.31
C SER A 27 9.91 25.07 -3.83
N LEU A 28 10.74 26.11 -3.91
CA LEU A 28 12.12 26.00 -4.37
C LEU A 28 12.96 25.08 -3.48
N LEU A 29 12.74 25.11 -2.16
CA LEU A 29 13.39 24.19 -1.24
C LEU A 29 12.98 22.74 -1.52
N ILE A 30 11.69 22.48 -1.73
CA ILE A 30 11.17 21.16 -2.10
C ILE A 30 11.80 20.70 -3.42
N ASP A 31 11.85 21.57 -4.43
CA ASP A 31 12.44 21.28 -5.74
C ASP A 31 13.92 20.92 -5.65
N LYS A 32 14.64 21.47 -4.65
CA LYS A 32 16.04 21.14 -4.38
C LYS A 32 16.22 19.84 -3.58
N LEU A 33 15.33 19.57 -2.62
CA LEU A 33 15.45 18.41 -1.72
C LEU A 33 14.94 17.12 -2.36
N ILE A 34 13.87 17.18 -3.14
CA ILE A 34 13.22 16.02 -3.76
C ILE A 34 13.59 15.94 -5.24
N LEU A 35 14.59 15.12 -5.55
CA LEU A 35 15.07 14.94 -6.93
C LEU A 35 14.14 14.11 -7.81
N ASN A 36 13.29 13.28 -7.20
CA ASN A 36 12.35 12.45 -7.94
C ASN A 36 11.10 13.28 -8.27
N GLU A 37 10.90 13.54 -9.56
CA GLU A 37 9.77 14.33 -10.07
C GLU A 37 8.41 13.80 -9.62
N GLU A 38 8.18 12.48 -9.66
CA GLU A 38 6.91 11.87 -9.22
C GLU A 38 6.66 12.06 -7.72
N LEU A 39 7.69 11.93 -6.88
CA LEU A 39 7.57 12.18 -5.43
C LEU A 39 7.32 13.66 -5.13
N LYS A 40 7.95 14.54 -5.91
CA LYS A 40 7.83 15.99 -5.79
C LYS A 40 6.42 16.46 -6.13
N GLU A 41 5.86 16.00 -7.24
CA GLU A 41 4.48 16.25 -7.63
C GLU A 41 3.51 15.73 -6.56
N ARG A 42 3.66 14.45 -6.15
CA ARG A 42 2.83 13.87 -5.08
C ARG A 42 2.87 14.70 -3.79
N TYR A 43 4.05 15.19 -3.41
CA TYR A 43 4.20 16.02 -2.22
C TYR A 43 3.44 17.35 -2.36
N LYS A 44 3.58 18.04 -3.49
CA LYS A 44 2.89 19.32 -3.72
C LYS A 44 1.37 19.14 -3.80
N GLU A 45 0.89 18.02 -4.34
CA GLU A 45 -0.54 17.73 -4.48
C GLU A 45 -1.21 17.24 -3.19
N ASN A 46 -0.57 16.31 -2.47
CA ASN A 46 -1.20 15.56 -1.39
C ASN A 46 -0.51 15.72 -0.04
N GLY A 47 0.63 16.38 0.00
CA GLY A 47 1.44 16.56 1.19
C GLY A 47 2.12 15.29 1.68
N LEU A 48 2.72 15.40 2.85
CA LEU A 48 3.46 14.34 3.50
C LEU A 48 2.57 13.50 4.43
N CYS A 49 2.90 12.23 4.57
CA CYS A 49 2.37 11.41 5.65
C CYS A 49 3.39 11.31 6.79
N LYS A 50 2.94 11.64 8.00
CA LYS A 50 3.79 11.70 9.20
C LYS A 50 4.24 10.32 9.70
N GLU A 51 3.49 9.28 9.38
CA GLU A 51 3.81 7.90 9.80
C GLU A 51 4.85 7.26 8.88
N CYS A 52 4.68 7.45 7.57
CA CYS A 52 5.51 6.80 6.55
C CYS A 52 6.68 7.66 6.05
N LYS A 53 6.71 8.94 6.44
CA LYS A 53 7.70 9.94 5.98
C LYS A 53 7.80 10.06 4.45
N GLN A 54 6.71 9.70 3.76
CA GLN A 54 6.61 9.70 2.31
C GLN A 54 5.44 10.59 1.85
N PRO A 55 5.49 11.13 0.62
CA PRO A 55 4.36 11.82 0.00
C PRO A 55 3.14 10.91 -0.05
N ARG A 56 1.97 11.48 0.23
CA ARG A 56 0.71 10.74 0.11
C ARG A 56 0.39 10.50 -1.36
N ASN A 57 -0.25 9.37 -1.63
CA ASN A 57 -0.81 9.08 -2.94
C ASN A 57 -2.14 9.81 -3.18
N SER A 58 -2.86 10.15 -2.10
CA SER A 58 -4.00 11.07 -2.15
C SER A 58 -4.15 11.81 -0.83
N SER A 59 -4.91 12.92 -0.82
CA SER A 59 -5.15 13.72 0.39
C SER A 59 -5.58 12.91 1.63
N LYS A 60 -6.27 11.77 1.42
CA LYS A 60 -6.75 10.90 2.50
C LYS A 60 -5.99 9.58 2.63
N TRP A 61 -4.99 9.30 1.81
CA TRP A 61 -4.39 7.95 1.71
C TRP A 61 -2.84 7.95 1.58
N CYS A 62 -2.14 7.27 2.51
CA CYS A 62 -0.74 6.79 2.34
C CYS A 62 -0.75 5.26 2.24
N GLN A 63 0.15 4.73 1.43
CA GLN A 63 0.37 3.30 1.26
C GLN A 63 0.78 2.56 2.55
N CYS A 64 1.39 3.25 3.51
CA CYS A 64 1.82 2.67 4.78
C CYS A 64 0.70 2.11 5.66
N LYS A 65 -0.55 2.55 5.44
CA LYS A 65 -1.71 2.02 6.16
C LYS A 65 -1.93 0.54 5.87
N PHE A 66 -1.60 0.10 4.65
CA PHE A 66 -1.60 -1.32 4.31
C PHE A 66 -0.39 -2.04 4.91
N GLN A 67 0.77 -1.36 4.94
CA GLN A 67 1.99 -1.93 5.51
C GLN A 67 1.85 -2.31 7.00
N GLN A 68 1.19 -1.46 7.78
CA GLN A 68 0.91 -1.73 9.20
C GLN A 68 0.03 -2.98 9.38
N ASN A 69 -0.96 -3.16 8.51
CA ASN A 69 -1.89 -4.29 8.57
C ASN A 69 -1.25 -5.62 8.14
N PHE A 70 -0.15 -5.62 7.38
CA PHE A 70 0.52 -6.87 6.97
C PHE A 70 0.94 -7.74 8.16
N SER A 71 1.41 -7.11 9.25
CA SER A 71 1.84 -7.84 10.45
C SER A 71 0.73 -8.68 11.10
N ASN A 72 -0.53 -8.29 10.88
CA ASN A 72 -1.71 -8.97 11.42
C ASN A 72 -2.31 -10.00 10.45
N TRP A 73 -1.77 -10.13 9.24
CA TRP A 73 -2.31 -11.01 8.20
C TRP A 73 -1.35 -12.17 7.91
N THR A 74 -1.78 -13.38 8.24
CA THR A 74 -1.14 -14.61 7.76
C THR A 74 -2.18 -15.48 7.08
N SER A 75 -2.11 -15.65 5.76
CA SER A 75 -2.97 -16.60 5.04
C SER A 75 -2.62 -18.07 5.32
N GLY A 76 -1.59 -18.34 6.13
CA GLY A 76 -0.98 -19.65 6.30
C GLY A 76 -0.11 -20.08 5.10
N ASN A 77 -0.09 -19.32 4.00
CA ASN A 77 0.71 -19.59 2.81
C ASN A 77 1.68 -18.42 2.52
N ILE A 78 2.98 -18.71 2.52
CA ILE A 78 4.05 -17.72 2.36
C ILE A 78 4.00 -17.06 0.97
N GLU A 79 3.82 -17.85 -0.09
CA GLU A 79 3.77 -17.34 -1.47
C GLU A 79 2.59 -16.39 -1.70
N VAL A 80 1.43 -16.74 -1.14
CA VAL A 80 0.22 -15.90 -1.21
C VAL A 80 0.44 -14.60 -0.43
N ASN A 81 1.04 -14.67 0.76
CA ASN A 81 1.36 -13.48 1.55
C ASN A 81 2.32 -12.55 0.78
N GLU A 82 3.38 -13.09 0.18
CA GLU A 82 4.32 -12.32 -0.64
C GLU A 82 3.65 -11.68 -1.87
N PHE A 83 2.78 -12.43 -2.55
CA PHE A 83 2.05 -11.92 -3.71
C PHE A 83 1.13 -10.76 -3.34
N ILE A 84 0.40 -10.88 -2.23
CA ILE A 84 -0.47 -9.81 -1.70
C ILE A 84 0.37 -8.59 -1.36
N GLN A 85 1.48 -8.78 -0.65
CA GLN A 85 2.38 -7.68 -0.27
C GLN A 85 2.92 -6.96 -1.52
N LYS A 86 3.46 -7.69 -2.50
CA LYS A 86 3.97 -7.13 -3.76
C LYS A 86 2.87 -6.39 -4.55
N SER A 87 1.64 -6.90 -4.53
CA SER A 87 0.51 -6.28 -5.23
C SER A 87 0.05 -4.98 -4.57
N GLN A 88 -0.06 -4.97 -3.23
CA GLN A 88 -0.43 -3.78 -2.48
C GLN A 88 0.66 -2.70 -2.50
N LEU A 89 1.95 -3.08 -2.54
CA LEU A 89 3.07 -2.17 -2.75
C LEU A 89 3.10 -1.53 -4.15
N LYS A 90 2.49 -2.15 -5.16
CA LYS A 90 2.38 -1.57 -6.51
C LYS A 90 1.11 -0.73 -6.70
N ALA A 91 0.17 -0.80 -5.78
CA ALA A 91 -1.11 -0.13 -5.92
C ALA A 91 -0.96 1.37 -5.67
N LYS A 92 -1.18 2.18 -6.71
CA LYS A 92 -1.09 3.65 -6.62
C LYS A 92 -2.36 4.32 -6.10
N ASN A 93 -3.47 3.58 -6.01
CA ASN A 93 -4.80 4.09 -5.62
C ASN A 93 -5.47 3.18 -4.60
N PHE A 94 -6.17 3.77 -3.62
CA PHE A 94 -6.96 3.03 -2.61
C PHE A 94 -7.90 1.99 -3.25
N ASN A 95 -8.61 2.36 -4.32
CA ASN A 95 -9.54 1.46 -5.02
C ASN A 95 -8.84 0.27 -5.70
N LYS A 96 -7.59 0.45 -6.17
CA LYS A 96 -6.77 -0.64 -6.73
C LYS A 96 -6.11 -1.48 -5.64
N THR A 97 -5.95 -0.92 -4.43
CA THR A 97 -5.35 -1.60 -3.27
C THR A 97 -6.39 -2.42 -2.48
N ARG A 98 -7.69 -2.32 -2.82
CA ARG A 98 -8.78 -3.16 -2.27
C ARG A 98 -8.74 -4.60 -2.82
N VAL A 99 -7.57 -5.10 -3.19
CA VAL A 99 -7.34 -6.53 -3.26
C VAL A 99 -7.13 -6.98 -1.82
N CYS A 100 -8.07 -7.76 -1.29
CA CYS A 100 -8.09 -8.34 0.07
C CYS A 100 -8.98 -7.68 1.15
N TYR A 101 -10.26 -7.38 0.84
CA TYR A 101 -11.29 -7.36 1.89
C TYR A 101 -12.50 -8.26 1.60
N THR A 102 -12.76 -8.63 0.35
CA THR A 102 -13.96 -9.42 -0.01
C THR A 102 -13.68 -10.78 -0.64
N CYS A 103 -12.43 -11.12 -0.99
CA CYS A 103 -12.16 -12.38 -1.70
C CYS A 103 -11.95 -13.61 -0.79
N TRP A 104 -11.76 -13.45 0.51
CA TRP A 104 -11.46 -14.59 1.40
C TRP A 104 -12.42 -14.73 2.60
N GLY A 105 -13.45 -13.87 2.70
CA GLY A 105 -14.52 -14.05 3.69
C GLY A 105 -15.64 -14.98 3.25
N THR A 106 -15.82 -15.19 1.94
CA THR A 106 -16.91 -16.00 1.38
C THR A 106 -16.46 -17.13 0.46
N SER A 107 -15.26 -17.07 -0.13
CA SER A 107 -14.82 -18.09 -1.09
C SER A 107 -14.10 -19.29 -0.47
N PHE A 108 -13.62 -19.24 0.78
CA PHE A 108 -12.98 -20.42 1.38
C PHE A 108 -14.01 -21.46 1.84
N LEU A 109 -15.18 -21.03 2.33
CA LEU A 109 -16.29 -21.94 2.61
C LEU A 109 -16.86 -22.57 1.32
N HIS A 110 -16.89 -21.81 0.21
CA HIS A 110 -17.37 -22.33 -1.08
C HIS A 110 -16.35 -23.27 -1.76
N LEU A 111 -15.05 -22.99 -1.65
CA LEU A 111 -14.00 -23.87 -2.15
C LEU A 111 -13.85 -25.14 -1.30
N LEU A 112 -13.93 -25.05 0.04
CA LEU A 112 -13.88 -26.23 0.91
C LEU A 112 -15.08 -27.16 0.65
N HIS A 113 -16.29 -26.58 0.49
CA HIS A 113 -17.49 -27.33 0.12
C HIS A 113 -17.29 -28.00 -1.25
N TRP A 114 -16.84 -27.28 -2.28
CA TRP A 114 -16.67 -27.85 -3.62
C TRP A 114 -15.58 -28.93 -3.68
N THR A 115 -14.47 -28.79 -2.94
CA THR A 115 -13.43 -29.83 -2.83
C THR A 115 -13.90 -31.06 -2.08
N LEU A 116 -14.74 -30.91 -1.04
CA LEU A 116 -15.33 -32.06 -0.33
C LEU A 116 -16.41 -32.76 -1.17
N THR A 117 -17.15 -32.02 -2.02
CA THR A 117 -18.14 -32.63 -2.94
C THR A 117 -17.48 -33.30 -4.15
N LEU A 118 -16.32 -32.83 -4.64
CA LEU A 118 -15.57 -33.45 -5.74
C LEU A 118 -14.73 -34.65 -5.29
N ASN A 119 -14.12 -34.60 -4.10
CA ASN A 119 -13.31 -35.71 -3.58
C ASN A 119 -14.14 -36.83 -2.91
N GLY A 120 -15.40 -36.56 -2.55
CA GLY A 120 -16.32 -37.56 -2.00
C GLY A 120 -16.96 -38.50 -3.04
N ALA A 121 -16.67 -38.33 -4.34
CA ALA A 121 -17.29 -39.12 -5.42
C ALA A 121 -16.32 -40.11 -6.11
N VAL A 122 -15.09 -40.28 -5.60
CA VAL A 122 -14.06 -41.14 -6.24
C VAL A 122 -13.56 -42.27 -5.32
N GLU A 123 -14.36 -42.68 -4.32
CA GLU A 123 -14.12 -43.92 -3.55
C GLU A 123 -15.35 -44.85 -3.59
N SER A 124 -15.75 -45.26 -4.79
CA SER A 124 -16.68 -46.38 -5.00
C SER A 124 -16.39 -47.07 -6.33
N LEU A 125 -15.18 -47.59 -6.51
CA LEU A 125 -14.86 -48.53 -7.60
C LEU A 125 -13.51 -49.23 -7.41
N ILE A 126 -13.38 -50.02 -6.34
CA ILE A 126 -12.70 -51.34 -6.33
C ILE A 126 -13.50 -52.24 -5.38
#